data_AF-A0A453JZ93-F1
#
_entry.id   AF-A0A453JZ93-F1
#
_cell.length_a   1.000
_cell.length_b   1.000
_cell.length_c   1.000
_cell.angle_alpha   90.00
_cell.angle_beta   90.00
_cell.angle_gamma   90.00
#
_symmetry.space_group_name_H-M   'P 1'
#
loop_
_entity.id
_entity.type
_entity.pdbx_description
1 polymer ?
#
loop_
_entity_poly.entity_id
_entity_poly.type
_entity_poly.pdbx_seq_one_letter_code
_entity_poly.pdbx_strand_id
1 'polypeptide(L)'
;MPFIEALRQLSFSLGKDNFCLIHVSLVPVLGVVGEQKTKPTQHSVRELRALGLTPDLLACRSAQPLIGSAKEKLSQFCHVPVENILNIHDVPNIWHVPLILRNQKAHEAIIKQLNLSRSAGPPELRDWTLMAESYDNLSTSVKIALVGKYTNLSDSYLSVVKALLHASVACSQKPSIQWVSASDLEDATAASAPDAHTKAWETLKGSSCILIPGGFGDRGISGMILAAKYARENKVPYLGICLGMQISVIEMSRHVLGLGNADSEEFNTDTPDCVVMYMPEVSKTHLGNTMRLGCRRTFFRKPDCLTSKLYGNPPHVDERHRHRYEGQS
;
A
#
# COMPACT_ATOMS: atom_id res chain seq x y z
N MET A 1 8.57 -12.96 23.79
CA MET A 1 9.59 -13.87 24.34
C MET A 1 10.09 -14.93 23.35
N PRO A 2 9.28 -15.82 22.74
CA PRO A 2 9.82 -16.95 21.97
C PRO A 2 10.70 -16.54 20.78
N PHE A 3 10.33 -15.48 20.05
CA PHE A 3 11.14 -14.99 18.93
C PHE A 3 12.49 -14.40 19.34
N ILE A 4 12.54 -13.67 20.46
CA ILE A 4 13.79 -13.05 20.93
C ILE A 4 14.75 -14.13 21.43
N GLU A 5 14.24 -15.14 22.15
CA GLU A 5 15.05 -16.27 22.59
C GLU A 5 15.57 -17.09 21.40
N ALA A 6 14.74 -17.33 20.38
CA ALA A 6 15.17 -18.00 19.15
C ALA A 6 16.27 -17.21 18.42
N LEU A 7 16.13 -15.88 18.30
CA LEU A 7 17.14 -15.01 17.70
C LEU A 7 18.45 -15.00 18.49
N ARG A 8 18.37 -15.01 19.83
CA ARG A 8 19.54 -15.09 20.71
C ARG A 8 20.30 -16.40 20.50
N GLN A 9 19.61 -17.54 20.46
CA GLN A 9 20.24 -18.83 20.19
C GLN A 9 20.86 -18.86 18.78
N LEU A 10 20.16 -18.30 17.79
CA LEU A 10 20.65 -18.19 16.43
C LEU A 10 21.96 -17.38 16.36
N SER A 11 22.03 -16.23 17.04
CA SER A 11 23.24 -15.40 17.03
C SER A 11 24.46 -16.13 17.62
N PHE A 12 24.26 -17.00 18.62
CA PHE A 12 25.35 -17.82 19.15
C PHE A 12 25.79 -18.92 18.18
N SER A 13 24.83 -19.55 17.50
CA SER A 13 25.13 -20.66 16.56
C SER A 13 25.88 -20.21 15.30
N LEU A 14 25.58 -19.02 14.78
CA LEU A 14 26.17 -18.51 13.54
C LEU A 14 27.49 -17.78 13.77
N GLY A 15 27.74 -17.30 14.98
CA GLY A 15 28.89 -16.45 15.29
C GLY A 15 28.71 -14.99 14.86
N LYS A 16 29.66 -14.15 15.26
CA LYS A 16 29.57 -12.69 15.14
C LYS A 16 29.50 -12.18 13.70
N ASP A 17 30.31 -12.74 12.82
CA ASP A 17 30.43 -12.25 11.43
C ASP A 17 29.24 -12.67 10.53
N ASN A 18 28.33 -13.50 11.05
CA ASN A 18 27.17 -14.01 10.32
C ASN A 18 25.83 -13.50 10.86
N PHE A 19 25.86 -12.53 11.79
CA PHE A 19 24.68 -11.96 12.42
C PHE A 19 24.84 -10.46 12.62
N CYS A 20 23.82 -9.68 12.23
CA CYS A 20 23.77 -8.24 12.42
C CYS A 20 22.39 -7.85 12.95
N LEU A 21 22.36 -7.19 14.11
CA LEU A 21 21.14 -6.76 14.77
C LEU A 21 20.95 -5.24 14.65
N ILE A 22 19.88 -4.84 13.96
CA ILE A 22 19.47 -3.44 13.87
C ILE A 22 18.25 -3.24 14.78
N HIS A 23 18.39 -2.43 15.82
CA HIS A 23 17.27 -2.08 16.68
C HIS A 23 16.61 -0.78 16.21
N VAL A 24 15.35 -0.85 15.82
CA VAL A 24 14.56 0.32 15.41
C VAL A 24 13.81 0.86 16.61
N SER A 25 13.97 2.14 16.93
CA SER A 25 13.32 2.79 18.06
C SER A 25 12.81 4.18 17.69
N LEU A 26 11.75 4.62 18.36
CA LEU A 26 11.19 5.96 18.21
C LEU A 26 11.89 6.94 19.18
N VAL A 27 12.37 8.07 18.65
CA VAL A 27 12.84 9.21 19.42
C VAL A 27 11.81 10.33 19.27
N PRO A 28 10.86 10.46 20.23
CA PRO A 28 9.84 11.48 20.15
C PRO A 28 10.44 12.88 20.33
N VAL A 29 9.91 13.82 19.55
CA VAL A 29 10.24 15.25 19.62
C VAL A 29 9.06 15.94 20.31
N LEU A 30 9.28 16.55 21.47
CA LEU A 30 8.21 17.14 22.29
C LEU A 30 8.26 18.66 22.29
N GLY A 31 7.07 19.26 22.22
CA GLY A 31 6.82 20.69 22.44
C GLY A 31 7.33 21.59 21.32
N VAL A 32 7.08 22.89 21.49
CA VAL A 32 7.47 23.97 20.54
C VAL A 32 8.99 24.13 20.47
N VAL A 33 9.70 23.68 21.50
CA VAL A 33 11.17 23.81 21.65
C VAL A 33 11.94 22.72 20.89
N GLY A 34 11.26 21.69 20.37
CA GLY A 34 11.91 20.64 19.58
C GLY A 34 12.81 19.69 20.38
N GLU A 35 12.51 19.48 21.67
CA GLU A 35 13.37 18.65 22.52
C GLU A 35 13.26 17.17 22.14
N GLN A 36 14.40 16.54 21.80
CA GLN A 36 14.49 15.14 21.39
C GLN A 36 14.66 14.22 22.61
N LYS A 37 13.62 13.45 22.95
CA LYS A 37 13.64 12.57 24.13
C LYS A 37 14.22 11.21 23.79
N THR A 38 15.43 10.95 24.25
CA THR A 38 16.15 9.68 24.02
C THR A 38 15.80 8.57 25.02
N LYS A 39 15.16 8.90 26.14
CA LYS A 39 14.86 7.97 27.24
C LYS A 39 14.05 6.73 26.82
N PRO A 40 12.99 6.82 25.98
CA PRO A 40 12.28 5.63 25.50
C PRO A 40 13.19 4.62 24.78
N THR A 41 14.11 5.14 23.94
CA THR A 41 15.08 4.30 23.23
C THR A 41 16.06 3.62 24.19
N GLN A 42 16.51 4.33 25.23
CA GLN A 42 17.38 3.75 26.27
C GLN A 42 16.72 2.60 27.01
N HIS A 43 15.43 2.73 27.36
CA HIS A 43 14.66 1.68 28.00
C HIS A 43 14.49 0.47 27.08
N SER A 44 14.15 0.70 25.80
CA SER A 44 13.99 -0.35 24.79
C SER A 44 15.29 -1.17 24.60
N VAL A 45 16.44 -0.49 24.48
CA VAL A 45 17.74 -1.18 24.36
C VAL A 45 18.12 -1.91 25.65
N ARG A 46 17.78 -1.37 26.82
CA ARG A 46 18.00 -2.07 28.10
C ARG A 46 17.20 -3.37 28.17
N GLU A 47 15.96 -3.35 27.73
CA GLU A 47 15.11 -4.56 27.68
C GLU A 47 15.67 -5.59 26.69
N LEU A 48 16.05 -5.15 25.48
CA LEU A 48 16.69 -6.02 24.49
C LEU A 48 17.95 -6.71 25.04
N ARG A 49 18.80 -5.96 25.75
CA ARG A 49 20.01 -6.49 26.40
C ARG A 49 19.70 -7.42 27.56
N ALA A 50 18.66 -7.14 28.35
CA ALA A 50 18.21 -8.05 29.41
C ALA A 50 17.76 -9.40 28.84
N LEU A 51 17.30 -9.42 27.59
CA LEU A 51 16.97 -10.64 26.84
C LEU A 51 18.19 -11.26 26.11
N GLY A 52 19.41 -10.76 26.37
CA GLY A 52 20.66 -11.33 25.86
C GLY A 52 21.02 -10.93 24.43
N LEU A 53 20.38 -9.89 23.87
CA LEU A 53 20.71 -9.34 22.55
C LEU A 53 21.27 -7.92 22.68
N THR A 54 22.36 -7.64 21.96
CA THR A 54 22.96 -6.30 21.89
C THR A 54 22.88 -5.80 20.45
N PRO A 55 22.33 -4.60 20.19
CA PRO A 55 22.22 -4.09 18.84
C PRO A 55 23.59 -3.67 18.30
N ASP A 56 23.87 -4.01 17.05
CA ASP A 56 25.05 -3.56 16.32
C ASP A 56 24.82 -2.15 15.75
N LEU A 57 23.58 -1.89 15.28
CA LEU A 57 23.13 -0.59 14.82
C LEU A 57 21.85 -0.17 15.55
N LEU A 58 21.71 1.13 15.77
CA LEU A 58 20.52 1.74 16.35
C LEU A 58 19.86 2.65 15.32
N ALA A 59 18.69 2.25 14.83
CA ALA A 59 17.89 3.02 13.89
C ALA A 59 16.85 3.86 14.65
N CYS A 60 17.15 5.14 14.81
CA CYS A 60 16.29 6.08 15.52
C CYS A 60 15.34 6.78 14.56
N ARG A 61 14.05 6.45 14.63
CA ARG A 61 12.98 7.16 13.93
C ARG A 61 12.62 8.43 14.69
N SER A 62 12.58 9.59 14.03
CA SER A 62 12.16 10.86 14.63
C SER A 62 11.43 11.75 13.61
N ALA A 63 10.74 12.80 14.07
CA ALA A 63 10.12 13.76 13.15
C ALA A 63 11.17 14.68 12.50
N GLN A 64 12.20 15.06 13.26
CA GLN A 64 13.29 15.94 12.82
C GLN A 64 14.64 15.22 12.91
N PRO A 65 15.66 15.67 12.16
CA PRO A 65 17.01 15.12 12.25
C PRO A 65 17.55 15.14 13.68
N LEU A 66 18.14 14.03 14.13
CA LEU A 66 18.76 13.95 15.45
C LEU A 66 19.91 14.94 15.62
N ILE A 67 19.93 15.66 16.74
CA ILE A 67 21.04 16.53 17.13
C ILE A 67 22.23 15.72 17.66
N GLY A 68 23.44 16.26 17.54
CA GLY A 68 24.67 15.59 17.98
C GLY A 68 24.63 15.12 19.43
N SER A 69 24.18 15.99 20.35
CA SER A 69 24.07 15.68 21.78
C SER A 69 23.08 14.54 22.07
N ALA A 70 22.01 14.40 21.28
CA ALA A 70 21.08 13.29 21.40
C ALA A 70 21.73 11.97 20.94
N LYS A 71 22.51 12.00 19.84
CA LYS A 71 23.28 10.83 19.38
C LYS A 71 24.35 10.41 20.38
N GLU A 72 25.11 11.35 20.93
CA GLU A 72 26.12 11.09 21.96
C GLU A 72 25.49 10.45 23.20
N LYS A 73 24.38 11.00 23.68
CA LYS A 73 23.63 10.43 24.79
C LYS A 73 23.14 9.02 24.47
N LEU A 74 22.58 8.80 23.28
CA LEU A 74 22.17 7.45 22.87
C LEU A 74 23.35 6.49 22.84
N SER A 75 24.52 6.92 22.33
CA SER A 75 25.73 6.09 22.29
C SER A 75 26.16 5.65 23.68
N GLN A 76 26.28 6.61 24.62
CA GLN A 76 26.69 6.33 26.00
C GLN A 76 25.74 5.37 26.73
N PHE A 77 24.42 5.58 26.62
CA PHE A 77 23.44 4.77 27.34
C PHE A 77 23.17 3.41 26.66
N CYS A 78 23.19 3.37 25.33
CA CYS A 78 22.87 2.17 24.55
C CYS A 78 24.10 1.30 24.26
N HIS A 79 25.32 1.80 24.49
CA HIS A 79 26.59 1.13 24.19
C HIS A 79 26.74 0.79 22.70
N VAL A 80 26.28 1.71 21.84
CA VAL A 80 26.41 1.62 20.37
C VAL A 80 27.27 2.79 19.90
N PRO A 81 28.30 2.58 19.05
CA PRO A 81 29.12 3.66 18.52
C PRO A 81 28.27 4.72 17.82
N VAL A 82 28.66 6.00 17.91
CA VAL A 82 27.88 7.12 17.35
C VAL A 82 27.67 6.94 15.84
N GLU A 83 28.67 6.41 15.13
CA GLU A 83 28.62 6.08 13.71
C GLU A 83 27.57 5.02 13.35
N ASN A 84 27.19 4.16 14.31
CA ASN A 84 26.17 3.12 14.14
C ASN A 84 24.77 3.58 14.58
N ILE A 85 24.61 4.85 14.96
CA ILE A 85 23.31 5.46 15.30
C ILE A 85 22.75 6.18 14.06
N LEU A 86 21.82 5.51 13.40
CA LEU A 86 21.15 5.94 12.18
C LEU A 86 19.99 6.88 12.51
N ASN A 87 20.04 8.08 11.96
CA ASN A 87 18.98 9.09 12.07
C ASN A 87 17.98 8.90 10.91
N ILE A 88 16.80 8.39 11.21
CA ILE A 88 15.73 8.15 10.23
C ILE A 88 14.60 9.15 10.53
N HIS A 89 14.77 10.38 10.05
CA HIS A 89 13.76 11.42 10.22
C HIS A 89 12.63 11.29 9.20
N ASP A 90 11.50 11.96 9.43
CA ASP A 90 10.41 12.00 8.47
C ASP A 90 10.88 12.63 7.15
N VAL A 91 10.60 11.96 6.04
CA VAL A 91 11.01 12.33 4.68
C VAL A 91 9.79 12.63 3.80
N PRO A 92 9.93 13.48 2.76
CA PRO A 92 8.80 13.86 1.91
C PRO A 92 8.24 12.67 1.11
N ASN A 93 9.07 11.68 0.80
CA ASN A 93 8.67 10.46 0.12
C ASN A 93 9.56 9.28 0.53
N ILE A 94 9.06 8.05 0.33
CA ILE A 94 9.72 6.81 0.78
C ILE A 94 11.04 6.53 0.07
N TRP A 95 11.27 7.08 -1.12
CA TRP A 95 12.48 6.85 -1.91
C TRP A 95 13.71 7.56 -1.32
N HIS A 96 13.52 8.52 -0.41
CA HIS A 96 14.61 9.14 0.35
C HIS A 96 15.21 8.23 1.43
N VAL A 97 14.49 7.20 1.90
CA VAL A 97 14.96 6.36 3.02
C VAL A 97 16.30 5.67 2.69
N PRO A 98 16.47 5.00 1.53
CA PRO A 98 17.77 4.45 1.15
C PRO A 98 18.87 5.50 1.02
N LEU A 99 18.54 6.71 0.54
CA LEU A 99 19.51 7.80 0.38
C LEU A 99 20.04 8.30 1.73
N ILE A 100 19.16 8.47 2.72
CA ILE A 100 19.53 8.84 4.09
C ILE A 100 20.43 7.78 4.72
N LEU A 101 20.13 6.50 4.50
CA LEU A 101 20.94 5.39 5.02
C LEU A 101 22.32 5.34 4.34
N ARG A 102 22.39 5.58 3.03
CA ARG A 102 23.67 5.68 2.30
C ARG A 102 24.51 6.84 2.82
N ASN A 103 23.92 8.02 2.96
CA ASN A 103 24.63 9.24 3.41
C ASN A 103 25.17 9.09 4.85
N GLN A 104 24.52 8.27 5.68
CA GLN A 104 24.99 7.92 7.02
C GLN A 104 25.89 6.68 7.06
N LYS A 105 26.32 6.17 5.90
CA LYS A 105 27.24 5.02 5.80
C LYS A 105 26.72 3.75 6.48
N ALA A 106 25.40 3.57 6.56
CA ALA A 106 24.79 2.39 7.17
C ALA A 106 25.28 1.08 6.52
N HIS A 107 25.47 1.12 5.20
CA HIS A 107 26.01 0.00 4.43
C HIS A 107 27.46 -0.34 4.84
N GLU A 108 28.33 0.65 5.08
CA GLU A 108 29.71 0.41 5.57
C GLU A 108 29.69 -0.27 6.94
N ALA A 109 28.82 0.17 7.85
CA ALA A 109 28.66 -0.43 9.17
C ALA A 109 28.18 -1.90 9.10
N ILE A 110 27.21 -2.21 8.23
CA ILE A 110 26.72 -3.57 8.02
C ILE A 110 27.80 -4.46 7.36
N ILE A 111 28.49 -3.95 6.33
CA ILE A 111 29.58 -4.67 5.65
C ILE A 111 30.70 -5.01 6.63
N LYS A 112 31.07 -4.06 7.50
CA LYS A 112 32.07 -4.27 8.55
C LYS A 112 31.60 -5.30 9.58
N GLN A 113 30.36 -5.22 10.03
CA GLN A 113 29.81 -6.15 11.03
C GLN A 113 29.76 -7.59 10.51
N LEU A 114 29.44 -7.77 9.22
CA LEU A 114 29.32 -9.09 8.59
C LEU A 114 30.60 -9.55 7.87
N ASN A 115 31.71 -8.82 8.01
CA ASN A 115 32.98 -9.10 7.35
C ASN A 115 32.87 -9.29 5.81
N LEU A 116 32.03 -8.46 5.16
CA LEU A 116 31.72 -8.57 3.72
C LEU A 116 32.59 -7.68 2.83
N SER A 117 33.64 -7.04 3.37
CA SER A 117 34.43 -6.02 2.66
C SER A 117 35.08 -6.49 1.35
N ARG A 118 35.23 -7.80 1.15
CA ARG A 118 35.76 -8.39 -0.10
C ARG A 118 34.70 -8.57 -1.19
N SER A 119 33.42 -8.52 -0.85
CA SER A 119 32.30 -8.91 -1.72
C SER A 119 31.22 -7.84 -1.87
N ALA A 120 31.23 -6.83 -1.01
CA ALA A 120 30.22 -5.78 -0.97
C ALA A 120 30.85 -4.39 -0.97
N GLY A 121 30.19 -3.44 -1.63
CA GLY A 121 30.56 -2.03 -1.67
C GLY A 121 29.34 -1.13 -1.46
N PRO A 122 29.49 0.19 -1.71
CA PRO A 122 28.37 1.12 -1.65
C PRO A 122 27.21 0.72 -2.56
N PRO A 123 25.95 0.84 -2.11
CA PRO A 123 24.80 0.51 -2.94
C PRO A 123 24.66 1.49 -4.10
N GLU A 124 24.40 0.97 -5.30
CA GLU A 124 23.98 1.75 -6.45
C GLU A 124 22.53 2.22 -6.22
N LEU A 125 22.32 3.53 -6.13
CA LEU A 125 21.04 4.15 -5.79
C LEU A 125 20.62 5.22 -6.80
N ARG A 126 21.12 5.16 -8.04
CA ARG A 126 20.77 6.13 -9.08
C ARG A 126 19.27 6.16 -9.33
N ASP A 127 18.63 5.01 -9.51
CA ASP A 127 17.19 4.93 -9.77
C ASP A 127 16.37 5.45 -8.58
N TRP A 128 16.80 5.16 -7.36
CA TRP A 128 16.19 5.69 -6.13
C TRP A 128 16.31 7.21 -6.05
N THR A 129 17.48 7.75 -6.41
CA THR A 129 17.74 9.20 -6.41
C THR A 129 16.85 9.88 -7.44
N LEU A 130 16.81 9.35 -8.67
CA LEU A 130 15.95 9.87 -9.73
C LEU A 130 14.47 9.86 -9.35
N MET A 131 13.98 8.77 -8.76
CA MET A 131 12.58 8.68 -8.31
C MET A 131 12.25 9.66 -7.19
N ALA A 132 13.14 9.80 -6.20
CA ALA A 132 12.95 10.72 -5.09
C ALA A 132 12.90 12.18 -5.56
N GLU A 133 13.86 12.58 -6.40
CA GLU A 133 13.93 13.93 -6.95
C GLU A 133 12.79 14.21 -7.94
N SER A 134 12.42 13.23 -8.77
CA SER A 134 11.29 13.38 -9.69
C SER A 134 10.00 13.68 -8.94
N TYR A 135 9.73 12.95 -7.86
CA TYR A 135 8.54 13.18 -7.04
C TYR A 135 8.53 14.54 -6.34
N ASP A 136 9.67 14.95 -5.79
CA ASP A 136 9.78 16.23 -5.06
C ASP A 136 9.57 17.45 -5.98
N ASN A 137 9.89 17.32 -7.27
CA ASN A 137 9.74 18.37 -8.27
C ASN A 137 8.37 18.40 -8.97
N LEU A 138 7.42 17.53 -8.59
CA LEU A 138 6.09 17.50 -9.20
C LEU A 138 5.23 18.69 -8.76
N SER A 139 4.81 19.50 -9.73
CA SER A 139 3.94 20.67 -9.50
C SER A 139 2.48 20.44 -9.88
N THR A 140 2.23 19.58 -10.87
CA THR A 140 0.87 19.29 -11.37
C THR A 140 0.29 18.10 -10.63
N SER A 141 -1.02 18.13 -10.39
CA SER A 141 -1.72 17.06 -9.66
C SER A 141 -2.93 16.56 -10.42
N VAL A 142 -3.17 15.25 -10.30
CA VAL A 142 -4.35 14.58 -10.86
C VAL A 142 -5.28 14.16 -9.72
N LYS A 143 -6.55 14.58 -9.79
CA LYS A 143 -7.55 14.22 -8.79
C LYS A 143 -8.15 12.87 -9.14
N ILE A 144 -8.03 11.91 -8.23
CA ILE A 144 -8.49 10.53 -8.40
C ILE A 144 -9.53 10.25 -7.33
N ALA A 145 -10.78 10.05 -7.71
CA ALA A 145 -11.83 9.62 -6.78
C ALA A 145 -11.65 8.13 -6.49
N LEU A 146 -11.29 7.78 -5.26
CA LEU A 146 -11.26 6.40 -4.78
C LEU A 146 -12.57 6.15 -4.02
N VAL A 147 -13.49 5.44 -4.67
CA VAL A 147 -14.82 5.14 -4.12
C VAL A 147 -14.76 3.79 -3.42
N GLY A 148 -14.91 3.78 -2.10
CA GLY A 148 -14.67 2.57 -1.30
C GLY A 148 -15.46 2.53 0.01
N LYS A 149 -15.36 1.39 0.71
CA LYS A 149 -16.08 1.13 1.97
C LYS A 149 -15.35 1.61 3.22
N TYR A 150 -14.07 1.95 3.10
CA TYR A 150 -13.14 2.17 4.22
C TYR A 150 -12.35 3.47 4.02
N THR A 151 -13.03 4.57 3.75
CA THR A 151 -12.40 5.88 3.51
C THR A 151 -11.66 6.43 4.74
N ASN A 152 -12.08 6.04 5.94
CA ASN A 152 -11.44 6.46 7.19
C ASN A 152 -10.20 5.63 7.57
N LEU A 153 -9.92 4.53 6.84
CA LEU A 153 -8.79 3.64 7.08
C LEU A 153 -7.92 3.60 5.83
N SER A 154 -7.07 4.62 5.66
CA SER A 154 -6.17 4.76 4.50
C SER A 154 -5.32 3.51 4.24
N ASP A 155 -4.97 2.77 5.30
CA ASP A 155 -4.17 1.55 5.21
C ASP A 155 -4.87 0.41 4.45
N SER A 156 -6.21 0.40 4.42
CA SER A 156 -6.99 -0.63 3.71
C SER A 156 -6.71 -0.66 2.20
N TYR A 157 -6.26 0.46 1.65
CA TYR A 157 -5.97 0.64 0.23
C TYR A 157 -4.52 1.07 -0.03
N LEU A 158 -3.61 0.84 0.92
CA LEU A 158 -2.23 1.30 0.82
C LEU A 158 -1.54 0.83 -0.47
N SER A 159 -1.72 -0.45 -0.85
CA SER A 159 -1.14 -0.98 -2.10
C SER A 159 -1.66 -0.26 -3.34
N VAL A 160 -2.95 0.06 -3.40
CA VAL A 160 -3.58 0.80 -4.50
C VAL A 160 -3.03 2.22 -4.56
N VAL A 161 -2.97 2.92 -3.42
CA VAL A 161 -2.42 4.28 -3.34
C VAL A 161 -0.95 4.31 -3.76
N LYS A 162 -0.14 3.30 -3.38
CA LYS A 162 1.26 3.21 -3.80
C LYS A 162 1.41 2.89 -5.29
N ALA A 163 0.57 2.02 -5.85
CA ALA A 163 0.56 1.76 -7.29
C ALA A 163 0.20 3.01 -8.10
N LEU A 164 -0.84 3.76 -7.68
CA LEU A 164 -1.20 5.04 -8.27
C LEU A 164 -0.07 6.06 -8.16
N LEU A 165 0.63 6.09 -7.02
CA LEU A 165 1.79 6.94 -6.83
C LEU A 165 2.89 6.64 -7.85
N HIS A 166 3.23 5.36 -8.06
CA HIS A 166 4.24 4.98 -9.05
C HIS A 166 3.82 5.37 -10.47
N ALA A 167 2.57 5.08 -10.85
CA ALA A 167 2.04 5.45 -12.17
C ALA A 167 2.00 6.97 -12.39
N SER A 168 1.62 7.73 -11.36
CA SER A 168 1.52 9.19 -11.45
C SER A 168 2.91 9.83 -11.59
N VAL A 169 3.90 9.36 -10.84
CA VAL A 169 5.29 9.83 -10.96
C VAL A 169 5.85 9.57 -12.37
N ALA A 170 5.58 8.39 -12.94
CA ALA A 170 5.99 8.07 -14.31
C ALA A 170 5.34 9.00 -15.35
N CYS A 171 4.17 9.57 -15.04
CA CYS A 171 3.46 10.55 -15.87
C CYS A 171 3.77 12.01 -15.49
N SER A 172 4.75 12.25 -14.62
CA SER A 172 5.06 13.59 -14.09
C SER A 172 3.85 14.30 -13.45
N GLN A 173 3.00 13.54 -12.76
CA GLN A 173 1.83 14.02 -12.03
C GLN A 173 1.87 13.60 -10.56
N LYS A 174 1.40 14.47 -9.67
CA LYS A 174 1.21 14.12 -8.25
C LYS A 174 -0.20 13.55 -8.04
N PRO A 175 -0.36 12.35 -7.47
CA PRO A 175 -1.68 11.80 -7.21
C PRO A 175 -2.35 12.57 -6.07
N SER A 176 -3.58 13.03 -6.30
CA SER A 176 -4.45 13.61 -5.28
C SER A 176 -5.63 12.67 -5.06
N ILE A 177 -5.50 11.77 -4.08
CA ILE A 177 -6.53 10.78 -3.77
C ILE A 177 -7.68 11.47 -3.03
N GLN A 178 -8.85 11.48 -3.67
CA GLN A 178 -10.09 11.98 -3.12
C GLN A 178 -10.90 10.79 -2.61
N TRP A 179 -11.01 10.66 -1.29
CA TRP A 179 -11.70 9.55 -0.66
C TRP A 179 -13.22 9.78 -0.70
N VAL A 180 -13.95 8.86 -1.33
CA VAL A 180 -15.41 8.91 -1.43
C VAL A 180 -15.98 7.67 -0.79
N SER A 181 -16.75 7.84 0.28
CA SER A 181 -17.47 6.73 0.92
C SER A 181 -18.58 6.30 -0.03
N ALA A 182 -18.57 5.01 -0.42
CA ALA A 182 -19.57 4.52 -1.36
C ALA A 182 -20.99 4.68 -0.81
N SER A 183 -21.20 4.46 0.49
CA SER A 183 -22.51 4.63 1.14
C SER A 183 -22.98 6.09 1.15
N ASP A 184 -22.07 7.06 1.07
CA ASP A 184 -22.45 8.47 1.05
C ASP A 184 -23.03 8.87 -0.32
N LEU A 185 -22.83 8.07 -1.37
CA LEU A 185 -23.41 8.30 -2.70
C LEU A 185 -24.85 7.78 -2.85
N GLU A 186 -25.36 7.05 -1.87
CA GLU A 186 -26.66 6.39 -1.93
C GLU A 186 -27.83 7.34 -1.64
N ASP A 187 -28.99 7.11 -2.26
CA ASP A 187 -30.20 7.91 -2.04
C ASP A 187 -30.68 7.88 -0.57
N ALA A 188 -30.43 6.78 0.13
CA ALA A 188 -30.72 6.67 1.57
C ALA A 188 -29.90 7.68 2.40
N THR A 189 -28.67 7.97 1.98
CA THR A 189 -27.82 8.99 2.61
C THR A 189 -28.26 10.39 2.21
N ALA A 190 -28.79 10.57 1.00
CA ALA A 190 -29.41 11.85 0.61
C ALA A 190 -30.55 12.25 1.56
N ALA A 191 -31.31 11.28 2.09
CA ALA A 191 -32.38 11.52 3.06
C ALA A 191 -31.88 11.67 4.51
N SER A 192 -30.91 10.85 4.93
CA SER A 192 -30.46 10.79 6.33
C SER A 192 -29.31 11.76 6.67
N ALA A 193 -28.42 12.04 5.74
CA ALA A 193 -27.29 12.96 5.89
C ALA A 193 -27.00 13.73 4.57
N PRO A 194 -27.84 14.72 4.22
CA PRO A 194 -27.77 15.44 2.94
C PRO A 194 -26.41 16.11 2.67
N ASP A 195 -25.76 16.63 3.70
CA ASP A 195 -24.46 17.31 3.59
C ASP A 195 -23.35 16.33 3.20
N ALA A 196 -23.33 15.14 3.80
CA ALA A 196 -22.37 14.09 3.48
C ALA A 196 -22.55 13.60 2.04
N HIS A 197 -23.82 13.40 1.64
CA HIS A 197 -24.17 13.01 0.28
C HIS A 197 -23.74 14.04 -0.77
N THR A 198 -24.07 15.32 -0.53
CA THR A 198 -23.70 16.41 -1.45
C THR A 198 -22.19 16.51 -1.60
N LYS A 199 -21.45 16.48 -0.49
CA LYS A 199 -19.98 16.52 -0.49
C LYS A 199 -19.36 15.33 -1.23
N ALA A 200 -19.89 14.12 -1.05
CA ALA A 200 -19.42 12.92 -1.72
C ALA A 200 -19.57 13.04 -3.25
N TRP A 201 -20.74 13.50 -3.72
CA TRP A 201 -21.00 13.72 -5.13
C TRP A 201 -20.18 14.86 -5.73
N GLU A 202 -20.00 15.98 -5.02
CA GLU A 202 -19.12 17.07 -5.47
C GLU A 202 -17.67 16.61 -5.62
N THR A 203 -17.18 15.82 -4.66
CA THR A 203 -15.83 15.25 -4.68
C THR A 203 -15.64 14.30 -5.87
N LEU A 204 -16.63 13.44 -6.12
CA LEU A 204 -16.63 12.50 -7.24
C LEU A 204 -16.67 13.23 -8.58
N LYS A 205 -17.58 14.20 -8.75
CA LYS A 205 -17.72 15.00 -9.99
C LYS A 205 -16.52 15.92 -10.24
N GLY A 206 -15.85 16.38 -9.19
CA GLY A 206 -14.65 17.21 -9.28
C GLY A 206 -13.36 16.44 -9.55
N SER A 207 -13.41 15.11 -9.68
CA SER A 207 -12.25 14.25 -9.91
C SER A 207 -12.06 13.95 -11.41
N SER A 208 -10.79 13.77 -11.82
CA SER A 208 -10.43 13.51 -13.22
C SER A 208 -10.64 12.06 -13.63
N CYS A 209 -10.70 11.13 -12.67
CA CYS A 209 -10.98 9.72 -12.90
C CYS A 209 -11.56 9.09 -11.63
N ILE A 210 -12.22 7.94 -11.81
CA ILE A 210 -12.87 7.17 -10.74
C ILE A 210 -12.21 5.79 -10.66
N LEU A 211 -11.83 5.39 -9.45
CA LEU A 211 -11.31 4.08 -9.15
C LEU A 211 -12.18 3.40 -8.09
N ILE A 212 -12.65 2.19 -8.39
CA ILE A 212 -13.35 1.34 -7.44
C ILE A 212 -12.44 0.14 -7.13
N PRO A 213 -11.89 0.05 -5.90
CA PRO A 213 -10.98 -1.03 -5.53
C PRO A 213 -11.75 -2.33 -5.25
N GLY A 214 -11.02 -3.38 -4.88
CA GLY A 214 -11.62 -4.61 -4.36
C GLY A 214 -12.33 -4.37 -3.02
N GLY A 215 -13.31 -5.22 -2.72
CA GLY A 215 -14.06 -5.20 -1.47
C GLY A 215 -14.84 -6.50 -1.30
N PHE A 216 -15.53 -6.64 -0.18
CA PHE A 216 -16.39 -7.79 0.13
C PHE A 216 -17.69 -7.32 0.78
N GLY A 217 -18.76 -8.10 0.61
CA GLY A 217 -20.08 -7.86 1.20
C GLY A 217 -20.91 -6.81 0.48
N ASP A 218 -22.09 -6.53 0.99
CA ASP A 218 -23.19 -5.77 0.37
C ASP A 218 -23.15 -4.23 0.61
N ARG A 219 -22.54 -3.78 1.71
CA ARG A 219 -22.50 -2.35 2.06
C ARG A 219 -21.84 -1.49 0.98
N GLY A 220 -22.48 -0.41 0.55
CA GLY A 220 -21.92 0.54 -0.41
C GLY A 220 -22.01 0.13 -1.87
N ILE A 221 -22.60 -1.04 -2.19
CA ILE A 221 -22.64 -1.57 -3.56
C ILE A 221 -23.50 -0.69 -4.47
N SER A 222 -24.67 -0.25 -4.02
CA SER A 222 -25.54 0.68 -4.74
C SER A 222 -24.83 1.99 -5.07
N GLY A 223 -24.11 2.57 -4.10
CA GLY A 223 -23.31 3.78 -4.32
C GLY A 223 -22.15 3.58 -5.30
N MET A 224 -21.49 2.42 -5.29
CA MET A 224 -20.48 2.06 -6.30
C MET A 224 -21.07 1.94 -7.70
N ILE A 225 -22.27 1.37 -7.84
CA ILE A 225 -23.01 1.30 -9.12
C ILE A 225 -23.35 2.70 -9.62
N LEU A 226 -23.80 3.61 -8.74
CA LEU A 226 -24.05 5.01 -9.09
C LEU A 226 -22.78 5.73 -9.56
N ALA A 227 -21.64 5.50 -8.92
CA ALA A 227 -20.34 6.03 -9.35
C ALA A 227 -19.93 5.51 -10.74
N ALA A 228 -20.10 4.20 -10.98
CA ALA A 228 -19.79 3.59 -12.28
C ALA A 228 -20.71 4.14 -13.39
N LYS A 229 -22.00 4.31 -13.10
CA LYS A 229 -22.98 4.91 -14.02
C LYS A 229 -22.59 6.33 -14.37
N TYR A 230 -22.26 7.15 -13.37
CA TYR A 230 -21.79 8.52 -13.58
C TYR A 230 -20.55 8.53 -14.48
N ALA A 231 -19.59 7.65 -14.22
CA ALA A 231 -18.37 7.56 -15.03
C ALA A 231 -18.68 7.26 -16.51
N ARG A 232 -19.55 6.28 -16.78
CA ARG A 232 -19.98 5.90 -18.13
C ARG A 232 -20.72 7.03 -18.84
N GLU A 233 -21.73 7.61 -18.21
CA GLU A 233 -22.59 8.64 -18.81
C GLU A 233 -21.84 9.94 -19.09
N ASN A 234 -20.85 10.28 -18.25
CA ASN A 234 -20.06 11.51 -18.38
C ASN A 234 -18.69 11.28 -19.02
N LYS A 235 -18.41 10.05 -19.50
CA LYS A 235 -17.13 9.67 -20.14
C LYS A 235 -15.91 9.95 -19.26
N VAL A 236 -16.05 9.82 -17.94
CA VAL A 236 -14.94 9.94 -16.99
C VAL A 236 -14.17 8.61 -16.96
N PRO A 237 -12.83 8.62 -17.07
CA PRO A 237 -12.03 7.40 -16.99
C PRO A 237 -12.31 6.62 -15.70
N TYR A 238 -12.54 5.31 -15.86
CA TYR A 238 -12.92 4.40 -14.79
C TYR A 238 -11.96 3.22 -14.72
N LEU A 239 -11.51 2.86 -13.51
CA LEU A 239 -10.78 1.62 -13.26
C LEU A 239 -11.45 0.83 -12.13
N GLY A 240 -12.01 -0.33 -12.47
CA GLY A 240 -12.58 -1.28 -11.52
C GLY A 240 -11.60 -2.41 -11.21
N ILE A 241 -11.22 -2.58 -9.94
CA ILE A 241 -10.33 -3.65 -9.49
C ILE A 241 -11.15 -4.70 -8.78
N CYS A 242 -11.14 -5.94 -9.28
CA CYS A 242 -11.85 -7.07 -8.68
C CYS A 242 -13.35 -6.77 -8.52
N LEU A 243 -13.82 -6.40 -7.31
CA LEU A 243 -15.18 -5.96 -7.08
C LEU A 243 -15.59 -4.82 -8.01
N GLY A 244 -14.71 -3.83 -8.25
CA GLY A 244 -15.01 -2.74 -9.20
C GLY A 244 -15.35 -3.24 -10.61
N MET A 245 -14.72 -4.32 -11.07
CA MET A 245 -15.07 -4.93 -12.37
C MET A 245 -16.44 -5.62 -12.33
N GLN A 246 -16.82 -6.25 -11.21
CA GLN A 246 -18.18 -6.78 -11.06
C GLN A 246 -19.23 -5.66 -11.06
N ILE A 247 -18.95 -4.55 -10.38
CA ILE A 247 -19.81 -3.37 -10.34
C ILE A 247 -20.06 -2.81 -11.74
N SER A 248 -19.03 -2.74 -12.60
CA SER A 248 -19.23 -2.25 -13.97
C SER A 248 -20.08 -3.20 -14.82
N VAL A 249 -19.98 -4.52 -14.61
CA VAL A 249 -20.85 -5.51 -15.27
C VAL A 249 -22.31 -5.34 -14.82
N ILE A 250 -22.55 -5.18 -13.52
CA ILE A 250 -23.88 -4.95 -12.96
C ILE A 250 -24.48 -3.64 -13.49
N GLU A 251 -23.72 -2.55 -13.46
CA GLU A 251 -24.19 -1.24 -13.95
C GLU A 251 -24.60 -1.29 -15.41
N MET A 252 -23.76 -1.87 -16.27
CA MET A 252 -24.00 -2.00 -17.71
C MET A 252 -25.23 -2.86 -17.99
N SER A 253 -25.40 -3.96 -17.25
CA SER A 253 -26.55 -4.87 -17.40
C SER A 253 -27.85 -4.16 -17.04
N ARG A 254 -27.87 -3.41 -15.92
CA ARG A 254 -29.05 -2.65 -15.48
C ARG A 254 -29.42 -1.52 -16.44
N HIS A 255 -28.45 -0.68 -16.81
CA HIS A 255 -28.74 0.61 -17.43
C HIS A 255 -28.61 0.63 -18.95
N VAL A 256 -27.81 -0.28 -19.53
CA VAL A 256 -27.60 -0.33 -20.98
C VAL A 256 -28.33 -1.51 -21.60
N LEU A 257 -28.33 -2.68 -20.96
CA LEU A 257 -29.03 -3.88 -21.47
C LEU A 257 -30.49 -3.97 -21.01
N GLY A 258 -30.91 -3.13 -20.06
CA GLY A 258 -32.29 -3.09 -19.55
C GLY A 258 -32.64 -4.21 -18.56
N LEU A 259 -31.66 -4.95 -18.06
CA LEU A 259 -31.84 -6.00 -17.05
C LEU A 259 -31.90 -5.35 -15.65
N GLY A 260 -33.03 -4.71 -15.33
CA GLY A 260 -33.16 -3.88 -14.13
C GLY A 260 -32.83 -4.60 -12.81
N ASN A 261 -33.04 -5.92 -12.75
CA ASN A 261 -32.74 -6.72 -11.55
C ASN A 261 -31.32 -7.31 -11.56
N ALA A 262 -30.50 -7.04 -12.58
CA ALA A 262 -29.19 -7.65 -12.72
C ALA A 262 -28.34 -7.46 -11.48
N ASP A 263 -27.84 -8.53 -10.86
CA ASP A 263 -27.02 -8.42 -9.65
C ASP A 263 -26.00 -9.57 -9.54
N SER A 264 -25.15 -9.48 -8.52
CA SER A 264 -24.23 -10.53 -8.10
C SER A 264 -24.88 -11.45 -7.06
N GLU A 265 -24.67 -12.75 -7.20
CA GLU A 265 -24.98 -13.76 -6.17
C GLU A 265 -24.28 -13.46 -4.84
N GLU A 266 -23.20 -12.68 -4.84
CA GLU A 266 -22.55 -12.22 -3.61
C GLU A 266 -23.46 -11.35 -2.73
N PHE A 267 -24.36 -10.56 -3.34
CA PHE A 267 -25.18 -9.57 -2.66
C PHE A 267 -26.67 -9.92 -2.69
N ASN A 268 -27.13 -10.58 -3.74
CA ASN A 268 -28.51 -10.98 -3.94
C ASN A 268 -28.58 -12.36 -4.60
N THR A 269 -28.74 -13.40 -3.79
CA THR A 269 -28.85 -14.79 -4.26
C THR A 269 -30.13 -15.08 -5.04
N ASP A 270 -31.16 -14.23 -4.87
CA ASP A 270 -32.50 -14.48 -5.39
C ASP A 270 -32.78 -13.67 -6.66
N THR A 271 -31.78 -12.96 -7.20
CA THR A 271 -31.96 -12.18 -8.41
C THR A 271 -32.28 -13.07 -9.62
N PRO A 272 -33.33 -12.77 -10.41
CA PRO A 272 -33.62 -13.50 -11.64
C PRO A 272 -32.58 -13.25 -12.74
N ASP A 273 -31.82 -12.15 -12.64
CA ASP A 273 -30.85 -11.70 -13.63
C ASP A 273 -29.41 -11.79 -13.04
N CYS A 274 -28.97 -13.00 -12.67
CA CYS A 274 -27.66 -13.19 -12.02
C CYS A 274 -26.49 -13.02 -13.01
N VAL A 275 -25.85 -11.85 -13.02
CA VAL A 275 -24.75 -11.54 -13.97
C VAL A 275 -23.35 -11.83 -13.41
N VAL A 276 -23.25 -12.02 -12.11
CA VAL A 276 -22.02 -12.42 -11.41
C VAL A 276 -22.36 -13.55 -10.45
N MET A 277 -21.76 -14.72 -10.64
CA MET A 277 -22.13 -15.95 -9.94
C MET A 277 -20.95 -16.56 -9.20
N TYR A 278 -21.26 -17.33 -8.15
CA TYR A 278 -20.27 -18.06 -7.37
C TYR A 278 -19.73 -19.24 -8.18
N MET A 279 -18.48 -19.13 -8.63
CA MET A 279 -17.81 -20.17 -9.42
C MET A 279 -16.41 -20.45 -8.86
N PRO A 280 -16.32 -21.26 -7.78
CA PRO A 280 -15.04 -21.61 -7.17
C PRO A 280 -14.21 -22.52 -8.07
N GLU A 281 -12.89 -22.47 -7.90
CA GLU A 281 -12.01 -23.42 -8.58
C GLU A 281 -12.05 -24.78 -7.87
N VAL A 282 -12.23 -25.84 -8.65
CA VAL A 282 -12.11 -27.21 -8.14
C VAL A 282 -10.63 -27.60 -8.14
N SER A 283 -10.09 -27.92 -6.96
CA SER A 283 -8.72 -28.39 -6.82
C SER A 283 -8.68 -29.92 -6.77
N LYS A 284 -7.73 -30.53 -7.49
CA LYS A 284 -7.47 -31.98 -7.39
C LYS A 284 -6.77 -32.37 -6.09
N THR A 285 -6.17 -31.41 -5.38
CA THR A 285 -5.38 -31.65 -4.16
C THR A 285 -6.06 -31.13 -2.89
N HIS A 286 -7.00 -30.19 -3.01
CA HIS A 286 -7.75 -29.65 -1.89
C HIS A 286 -9.24 -29.98 -2.08
N LEU A 287 -9.82 -30.71 -1.14
CA LEU A 287 -11.25 -31.01 -1.14
C LEU A 287 -12.04 -29.74 -0.77
N GLY A 288 -13.12 -29.46 -1.51
CA GLY A 288 -14.01 -28.33 -1.30
C GLY A 288 -13.85 -27.19 -2.30
N ASN A 289 -14.65 -26.14 -2.10
CA ASN A 289 -14.70 -24.97 -2.98
C ASN A 289 -13.54 -24.02 -2.70
N THR A 290 -12.50 -24.07 -3.52
CA THR A 290 -11.33 -23.21 -3.33
C THR A 290 -11.50 -21.85 -4.01
N MET A 291 -11.06 -20.80 -3.33
CA MET A 291 -11.01 -19.46 -3.91
C MET A 291 -9.98 -19.42 -5.04
N ARG A 292 -10.28 -18.68 -6.11
CA ARG A 292 -9.27 -18.36 -7.13
C ARG A 292 -8.21 -17.48 -6.48
N LEU A 293 -7.05 -18.09 -6.21
CA LEU A 293 -5.97 -17.49 -5.45
C LEU A 293 -4.62 -17.74 -6.10
N GLY A 294 -3.76 -16.72 -6.08
CA GLY A 294 -2.39 -16.82 -6.55
C GLY A 294 -2.22 -16.40 -8.01
N CYS A 295 -1.07 -16.75 -8.58
CA CYS A 295 -0.75 -16.40 -9.96
C CYS A 295 -1.56 -17.26 -10.94
N ARG A 296 -2.26 -16.62 -11.87
CA ARG A 296 -3.03 -17.28 -12.92
C ARG A 296 -2.72 -16.63 -14.26
N ARG A 297 -2.64 -17.47 -15.28
CA ARG A 297 -2.47 -17.04 -16.67
C ARG A 297 -3.80 -16.57 -17.24
N THR A 298 -3.80 -15.37 -17.80
CA THR A 298 -4.96 -14.76 -18.46
C THR A 298 -4.61 -14.45 -19.91
N PHE A 299 -5.33 -15.08 -20.83
CA PHE A 299 -5.12 -14.94 -22.26
C PHE A 299 -5.95 -13.77 -22.83
N PHE A 300 -5.34 -12.95 -23.68
CA PHE A 300 -6.08 -11.90 -24.39
C PHE A 300 -6.87 -12.51 -25.55
N ARG A 301 -8.18 -12.28 -25.59
CA ARG A 301 -9.01 -12.66 -26.75
C ARG A 301 -8.84 -11.71 -27.94
N LYS A 302 -8.62 -10.41 -27.67
CA LYS A 302 -8.38 -9.37 -28.67
C LYS A 302 -6.98 -8.79 -28.45
N PRO A 303 -5.99 -9.10 -29.31
CA PRO A 303 -4.61 -8.64 -29.16
C PRO A 303 -4.46 -7.12 -29.13
N ASP A 304 -5.31 -6.39 -29.87
CA ASP A 304 -5.20 -4.93 -30.04
C ASP A 304 -5.95 -4.11 -28.98
N CYS A 305 -6.41 -4.72 -27.89
CA CYS A 305 -7.08 -3.99 -26.82
C CYS A 305 -6.11 -3.07 -26.05
N LEU A 306 -6.64 -2.02 -25.42
CA LEU A 306 -5.84 -1.03 -24.69
C LEU A 306 -4.95 -1.68 -23.63
N THR A 307 -5.49 -2.62 -22.86
CA THR A 307 -4.75 -3.34 -21.82
C THR A 307 -3.58 -4.13 -22.41
N SER A 308 -3.79 -4.88 -23.49
CA SER A 308 -2.74 -5.65 -24.15
C SER A 308 -1.59 -4.73 -24.60
N LYS A 309 -1.90 -3.56 -25.18
CA LYS A 309 -0.91 -2.55 -25.57
C LYS A 309 -0.08 -2.04 -24.39
N LEU A 310 -0.70 -1.81 -23.24
CA LEU A 310 0.00 -1.38 -22.03
C LEU A 310 0.97 -2.45 -21.49
N TYR A 311 0.67 -3.73 -21.70
CA TYR A 311 1.56 -4.85 -21.36
C TYR A 311 2.60 -5.17 -22.45
N GLY A 312 2.63 -4.45 -23.58
CA GLY A 312 3.55 -4.70 -24.69
C GLY A 312 3.09 -5.76 -25.70
N ASN A 313 1.77 -5.94 -25.85
CA ASN A 313 1.11 -6.90 -26.75
C ASN A 313 1.49 -8.39 -26.57
N PRO A 314 1.59 -8.93 -25.34
CA PRO A 314 1.83 -10.35 -25.17
C PRO A 314 0.56 -11.17 -25.47
N PRO A 315 0.67 -12.46 -25.80
CA PRO A 315 -0.50 -13.34 -25.99
C PRO A 315 -1.25 -13.62 -24.67
N HIS A 316 -0.58 -13.48 -23.53
CA HIS A 316 -1.14 -13.66 -22.19
C HIS A 316 -0.35 -12.85 -21.16
N VAL A 317 -0.94 -12.66 -19.98
CA VAL A 317 -0.27 -12.13 -18.78
C VAL A 317 -0.49 -13.06 -17.60
N ASP A 318 0.46 -13.07 -16.68
CA ASP A 318 0.40 -13.84 -15.45
C ASP A 318 0.18 -12.85 -14.29
N GLU A 319 -1.02 -12.86 -13.71
CA GLU A 319 -1.44 -11.90 -12.66
C GLU A 319 -1.96 -12.61 -11.42
N ARG A 320 -1.98 -11.90 -10.29
CA ARG A 320 -2.44 -12.47 -9.01
C ARG A 320 -3.93 -12.22 -8.81
N HIS A 321 -4.66 -13.29 -8.53
CA HIS A 321 -6.09 -13.25 -8.24
C HIS A 321 -6.37 -13.54 -6.77
N ARG A 322 -7.48 -12.99 -6.27
CA ARG A 322 -8.07 -13.29 -4.96
C ARG A 322 -9.57 -12.96 -4.99
N HIS A 323 -10.37 -13.84 -5.60
CA HIS A 323 -11.83 -13.70 -5.67
C HIS A 323 -12.52 -15.06 -5.78
N ARG A 324 -13.84 -15.08 -5.60
CA ARG A 324 -14.68 -16.30 -5.62
C ARG A 324 -15.79 -16.26 -6.67
N TYR A 325 -16.12 -15.08 -7.15
CA TYR A 325 -17.22 -14.85 -8.09
C TYR A 325 -16.65 -14.49 -9.45
N GLU A 326 -17.39 -14.87 -10.49
CA GLU A 326 -17.04 -14.71 -11.90
C GLU A 326 -18.24 -14.16 -12.66
N GLY A 327 -18.00 -13.42 -13.75
CA GLY A 327 -19.08 -12.94 -14.61
C GLY A 327 -19.73 -14.10 -15.37
N GLN A 328 -21.05 -14.08 -15.49
CA GLN A 328 -21.78 -15.04 -16.31
C GLN A 328 -21.45 -14.79 -17.79
N SER A 329 -21.05 -15.84 -18.51
CA SER A 329 -20.68 -15.81 -19.93
C SER A 329 -21.85 -16.05 -20.86
#